data_AF-A0A7J3MUQ0-F1
#
_entry.id   AF-A0A7J3MUQ0-F1
#
_cell.length_a   1.000
_cell.length_b   1.000
_cell.length_c   1.000
_cell.angle_alpha   90.00
_cell.angle_beta   90.00
_cell.angle_gamma   90.00
#
_symmetry.space_group_name_H-M   'P 1'
#
loop_
_entity.id
_entity.type
_entity.pdbx_description
1 polymer ?
#
loop_
_entity_poly.entity_id
_entity_poly.type
_entity_poly.pdbx_seq_one_letter_code
_entity_poly.pdbx_strand_id
1 'polypeptide(L)'
;MQVFRPYIDWKRSAQVLDNKRLGKQRVEAKQVMIVILRKMGLINDGKRGWLNHPVVLMYYNDGKPYFYDLVNYFNACVEEWRHRNMESKISLADIEELIKKVKSAEGHPLTHKHEIEYRRVLILKNPEHYLKVFPIEEVREVFERRPVMISGVNSWIFRNKKLYELALGNALNIAVRMGIV
;
A
#
# COMPACT_ATOMS: atom_id res chain seq x y z
N MET A 1 5.41 3.43 -7.36
CA MET A 1 4.75 4.01 -6.19
C MET A 1 3.53 3.16 -5.85
N GLN A 2 3.47 2.60 -4.65
CA GLN A 2 2.31 1.84 -4.18
C GLN A 2 2.07 2.13 -2.69
N VAL A 3 0.82 2.08 -2.25
CA VAL A 3 0.44 2.17 -0.84
C VAL A 3 -0.18 0.82 -0.45
N PHE A 4 0.58 -0.06 0.19
CA PHE A 4 0.15 -1.40 0.61
C PHE A 4 -0.71 -1.34 1.87
N ARG A 5 -2.02 -1.53 1.72
CA ARG A 5 -2.98 -1.54 2.84
C ARG A 5 -3.76 -2.86 2.88
N PRO A 6 -3.13 -3.96 3.35
CA PRO A 6 -3.82 -5.25 3.48
C PRO A 6 -5.00 -5.22 4.47
N TYR A 7 -5.07 -4.15 5.28
CA TYR A 7 -6.19 -3.84 6.17
C TYR A 7 -6.59 -2.37 6.06
N ILE A 8 -7.88 -2.09 6.29
CA ILE A 8 -8.34 -0.72 6.54
C ILE A 8 -7.60 -0.12 7.75
N ASP A 9 -7.37 -0.89 8.81
CA ASP A 9 -6.61 -0.43 9.97
C ASP A 9 -5.14 -0.14 9.61
N TRP A 10 -4.68 1.06 9.98
CA TRP A 10 -3.33 1.56 9.67
C TRP A 10 -2.23 0.77 10.38
N LYS A 11 -2.43 0.49 11.66
CA LYS A 11 -1.44 -0.17 12.51
C LYS A 11 -1.29 -1.63 12.09
N ARG A 12 -2.41 -2.33 11.91
CA ARG A 12 -2.46 -3.70 11.42
C ARG A 12 -1.82 -3.81 10.04
N SER A 13 -2.08 -2.85 9.14
CA SER A 13 -1.40 -2.79 7.84
C SER A 13 0.11 -2.63 7.97
N ALA A 14 0.61 -1.76 8.85
CA ALA A 14 2.04 -1.57 9.04
C ALA A 14 2.71 -2.82 9.64
N GLN A 15 2.10 -3.41 10.68
CA GLN A 15 2.63 -4.56 11.42
C GLN A 15 2.91 -5.78 10.55
N VAL A 16 2.01 -6.10 9.62
CA VAL A 16 2.16 -7.30 8.77
C VAL A 16 3.22 -7.15 7.68
N LEU A 17 3.66 -5.93 7.36
CA LEU A 17 4.65 -5.74 6.31
C LEU A 17 6.03 -6.26 6.73
N ASP A 18 6.75 -6.91 5.81
CA ASP A 18 8.19 -7.14 6.01
C ASP A 18 8.96 -5.80 5.98
N ASN A 19 10.17 -5.80 6.55
CA ASN A 19 10.98 -4.59 6.68
C ASN A 19 11.22 -3.88 5.34
N LYS A 20 11.46 -4.61 4.25
CA LYS A 20 11.70 -3.99 2.94
C LYS A 20 10.48 -3.21 2.47
N ARG A 21 9.28 -3.76 2.65
CA ARG A 21 8.03 -3.11 2.22
C ARG A 21 7.62 -2.00 3.20
N LEU A 22 7.70 -2.23 4.50
CA LEU A 22 7.45 -1.20 5.52
C LEU A 22 8.33 0.05 5.30
N GLY A 23 9.62 -0.15 5.03
CA GLY A 23 10.55 0.94 4.74
C GLY A 23 10.13 1.77 3.53
N LYS A 24 9.68 1.11 2.45
CA LYS A 24 9.14 1.79 1.26
C LYS A 24 7.84 2.53 1.54
N GLN A 25 6.96 1.99 2.37
CA GLN A 25 5.65 2.58 2.63
C GLN A 25 5.74 3.95 3.28
N ARG A 26 6.71 4.19 4.16
CA ARG A 26 6.99 5.53 4.70
C ARG A 26 7.30 6.55 3.58
N VAL A 27 8.14 6.16 2.62
CA VAL A 27 8.54 7.04 1.51
C VAL A 27 7.40 7.21 0.50
N GLU A 28 6.75 6.12 0.10
CA GLU A 28 5.71 6.14 -0.92
C GLU A 28 4.44 6.85 -0.43
N ALA A 29 4.04 6.72 0.84
CA ALA A 29 2.91 7.46 1.40
C ALA A 29 3.15 8.98 1.38
N LYS A 30 4.34 9.42 1.82
CA LYS A 30 4.75 10.83 1.72
C LYS A 30 4.77 11.31 0.26
N GLN A 31 5.31 10.50 -0.64
CA GLN A 31 5.36 10.84 -2.07
C GLN A 31 3.96 11.01 -2.68
N VAL A 32 3.00 10.13 -2.34
CA VAL A 32 1.60 10.29 -2.78
C VAL A 32 1.05 11.64 -2.31
N MET A 33 1.23 12.00 -1.03
CA MET A 33 0.77 13.29 -0.51
C MET A 33 1.39 14.48 -1.24
N ILE A 34 2.70 14.44 -1.49
CA ILE A 34 3.39 15.49 -2.26
C ILE A 34 2.83 15.61 -3.68
N VAL A 35 2.62 14.50 -4.38
CA VAL A 35 2.09 14.52 -5.75
C VAL A 35 0.65 15.04 -5.77
N ILE A 36 -0.17 14.71 -4.77
CA ILE A 36 -1.50 15.29 -4.58
C ILE A 36 -1.40 16.82 -4.42
N LEU A 37 -0.54 17.31 -3.52
CA LEU A 37 -0.34 18.75 -3.32
C LEU A 37 0.15 19.46 -4.60
N ARG A 38 1.03 18.83 -5.38
CA ARG A 38 1.42 19.32 -6.72
C ARG A 38 0.24 19.36 -7.68
N LYS A 39 -0.58 18.30 -7.71
CA LYS A 39 -1.78 18.22 -8.57
C LYS A 39 -2.78 19.33 -8.23
N MET A 40 -2.85 19.75 -6.97
CA MET A 40 -3.66 20.87 -6.48
C MET A 40 -3.01 22.24 -6.71
N GLY A 41 -1.80 22.32 -7.26
CA GLY A 41 -1.08 23.57 -7.45
C GLY A 41 -0.48 24.18 -6.17
N LEU A 42 -0.48 23.45 -5.06
CA LEU A 42 0.04 23.92 -3.76
C LEU A 42 1.55 23.75 -3.60
N ILE A 43 2.15 22.89 -4.42
CA ILE A 43 3.61 22.77 -4.59
C ILE A 43 3.91 23.03 -6.06
N ASN A 44 4.70 24.08 -6.33
CA ASN A 44 5.12 24.45 -7.68
C ASN A 44 6.65 24.41 -7.79
N ASP A 45 7.20 23.20 -7.85
CA ASP A 45 8.64 22.93 -7.97
C ASP A 45 9.05 22.49 -9.39
N GLY A 46 8.19 22.76 -10.38
CA GLY A 46 8.39 22.38 -11.79
C GLY A 46 8.22 20.89 -12.09
N LYS A 47 8.01 20.03 -11.09
CA LYS A 47 7.90 18.57 -11.28
C LYS A 47 6.46 18.18 -11.64
N ARG A 48 6.29 17.51 -12.78
CA ARG A 48 4.98 17.00 -13.26
C ARG A 48 4.85 15.47 -13.27
N GLY A 49 5.86 14.76 -12.79
CA GLY A 49 5.84 13.30 -12.74
C GLY A 49 4.72 12.77 -11.84
N TRP A 50 4.09 11.67 -12.26
CA TRP A 50 3.16 10.85 -11.45
C TRP A 50 1.80 11.49 -11.10
N LEU A 51 1.46 12.67 -11.63
CA LEU A 51 0.17 13.34 -11.35
C LEU A 51 -1.08 12.52 -11.70
N ASN A 52 -0.94 11.61 -12.68
CA ASN A 52 -1.99 10.70 -13.13
C ASN A 52 -1.70 9.25 -12.73
N HIS A 53 -0.79 9.03 -11.79
CA HIS A 53 -0.53 7.69 -11.29
C HIS A 53 -1.79 7.16 -10.57
N PRO A 54 -2.23 5.91 -10.79
CA PRO A 54 -3.52 5.44 -10.28
C PRO A 54 -3.70 5.56 -8.77
N VAL A 55 -2.66 5.24 -7.98
CA VAL A 55 -2.69 5.43 -6.51
C VAL A 55 -2.85 6.90 -6.13
N VAL A 56 -2.28 7.84 -6.90
CA VAL A 56 -2.45 9.28 -6.64
C VAL A 56 -3.87 9.68 -6.91
N LEU A 57 -4.45 9.25 -8.04
CA LEU A 57 -5.84 9.56 -8.38
C LEU A 57 -6.82 8.97 -7.36
N MET A 58 -6.59 7.73 -6.93
CA MET A 58 -7.38 7.07 -5.89
C MET A 58 -7.43 7.87 -4.59
N TYR A 59 -6.28 8.37 -4.12
CA TYR A 59 -6.22 9.17 -2.89
C TYR A 59 -6.56 10.65 -3.11
N TYR A 60 -6.43 11.16 -4.34
CA TYR A 60 -6.83 12.52 -4.72
C TYR A 60 -8.34 12.69 -4.72
N ASN A 61 -9.08 11.61 -5.05
CA ASN A 61 -10.53 11.52 -4.91
C ASN A 61 -11.24 12.74 -5.51
N ASP A 62 -11.01 12.94 -6.80
CA ASP A 62 -11.63 13.99 -7.62
C ASP A 62 -11.58 15.40 -7.00
N GLY A 63 -10.44 15.74 -6.40
CA GLY A 63 -10.20 17.05 -5.79
C GLY A 63 -10.49 17.13 -4.29
N LYS A 64 -10.91 16.03 -3.67
CA LYS A 64 -11.19 15.94 -2.23
C LYS A 64 -10.30 14.88 -1.59
N PRO A 65 -8.99 15.14 -1.40
CA PRO A 65 -8.03 14.10 -1.06
C PRO A 65 -8.29 13.49 0.31
N TYR A 66 -7.98 12.19 0.46
CA TYR A 66 -8.00 11.48 1.74
C TYR A 66 -6.69 11.71 2.51
N PHE A 67 -6.34 12.96 2.81
CA PHE A 67 -5.09 13.27 3.51
C PHE A 67 -5.04 12.71 4.92
N TYR A 68 -6.16 12.75 5.66
CA TYR A 68 -6.21 12.21 7.01
C TYR A 68 -5.86 10.71 7.03
N ASP A 69 -6.39 9.92 6.09
CA ASP A 69 -6.05 8.49 5.98
C ASP A 69 -4.56 8.28 5.64
N LEU A 70 -4.01 9.04 4.68
CA LEU A 70 -2.59 8.94 4.30
C LEU A 70 -1.63 9.32 5.42
N VAL A 71 -1.94 10.39 6.17
CA VAL A 71 -1.13 10.85 7.32
C VAL A 71 -1.11 9.79 8.41
N ASN A 72 -2.27 9.25 8.78
CA ASN A 72 -2.34 8.22 9.81
C ASN A 72 -1.66 6.92 9.39
N TYR A 73 -1.78 6.54 8.11
CA TYR A 73 -1.03 5.39 7.60
C TYR A 73 0.48 5.63 7.60
N PHE A 74 0.94 6.80 7.15
CA PHE A 74 2.36 7.17 7.21
C PHE A 74 2.88 7.08 8.65
N ASN A 75 2.14 7.64 9.61
CA ASN A 75 2.50 7.61 11.02
C ASN A 75 2.56 6.18 11.56
N ALA A 76 1.59 5.33 11.22
CA ALA A 76 1.60 3.91 11.60
C ALA A 76 2.83 3.17 11.04
N CYS A 77 3.23 3.46 9.79
CA CYS A 77 4.45 2.88 9.22
C CYS A 77 5.73 3.39 9.88
N VAL A 78 5.80 4.67 10.24
CA VAL A 78 6.95 5.24 10.97
C VAL A 78 7.04 4.66 12.38
N GLU A 79 5.91 4.52 13.06
CA GLU A 79 5.85 3.97 14.40
C GLU A 79 6.27 2.51 14.42
N GLU A 80 5.71 1.68 13.53
CA GLU A 80 6.11 0.28 13.39
C GLU A 80 7.59 0.13 13.02
N TRP A 81 8.13 1.04 12.20
CA TRP A 81 9.55 1.04 11.86
C TRP A 81 10.44 1.30 13.08
N ARG A 82 10.07 2.27 13.93
CA ARG A 82 10.77 2.57 15.18
C ARG A 82 10.63 1.44 16.20
N HIS A 83 9.44 0.86 16.31
CA HIS A 83 9.17 -0.30 17.17
C HIS A 83 10.08 -1.48 16.85
N ARG A 84 10.48 -1.65 15.59
CA ARG A 84 11.47 -2.63 15.14
C ARG A 84 12.93 -2.20 15.35
N ASN A 85 13.18 -1.18 16.16
CA ASN A 85 14.50 -0.62 16.46
C ASN A 85 15.27 -0.12 15.22
N MET A 86 14.56 0.34 14.19
CA MET A 86 15.18 0.88 12.98
C MET A 86 15.13 2.41 12.99
N GLU A 87 16.22 3.05 12.57
CA GLU A 87 16.30 4.51 12.51
C GLU A 87 15.39 5.10 11.42
N SER A 88 14.72 6.21 11.74
CA SER A 88 13.86 6.92 10.79
C SER A 88 14.09 8.44 10.86
N LYS A 89 14.56 9.02 9.76
CA LYS A 89 14.72 10.47 9.57
C LYS A 89 13.59 11.11 8.75
N ILE A 90 12.65 10.31 8.24
CA ILE A 90 11.53 10.81 7.43
C ILE A 90 10.43 11.37 8.34
N SER A 91 9.89 12.52 7.96
CA SER A 91 8.76 13.19 8.61
C SER A 91 7.90 13.90 7.56
N LEU A 92 6.74 14.43 7.98
CA LEU A 92 5.85 15.25 7.14
C LEU A 92 6.00 16.76 7.39
N ALA A 93 6.94 17.18 8.25
CA ALA A 93 7.05 18.57 8.70
C ALA A 93 7.17 19.59 7.55
N ASP A 94 7.80 19.20 6.44
CA ASP A 94 7.97 19.99 5.23
C ASP A 94 6.69 20.20 4.41
N ILE A 95 5.64 19.41 4.65
CA ILE A 95 4.37 19.48 3.93
C ILE A 95 3.13 19.58 4.83
N GLU A 96 3.31 19.51 6.15
CA GLU A 96 2.23 19.46 7.13
C GLU A 96 1.31 20.69 7.03
N GLU A 97 1.89 21.88 6.94
CA GLU A 97 1.12 23.14 6.82
C GLU A 97 0.35 23.23 5.50
N LEU A 98 0.84 22.60 4.43
CA LEU A 98 0.10 22.52 3.17
C LEU A 98 -1.07 21.53 3.27
N ILE A 99 -0.86 20.39 3.95
CA ILE A 99 -1.91 19.41 4.19
C ILE A 99 -3.04 20.01 5.03
N LYS A 100 -2.72 20.76 6.10
CA LYS A 100 -3.71 21.41 6.97
C LYS A 100 -4.59 22.43 6.26
N LYS A 101 -4.09 23.09 5.20
CA LYS A 101 -4.85 24.05 4.39
C LYS A 101 -5.89 23.37 3.47
N VAL A 102 -5.79 22.06 3.27
CA VAL A 102 -6.70 21.31 2.42
C VAL A 102 -7.72 20.55 3.27
N LYS A 103 -9.01 20.74 2.97
CA LYS A 103 -10.06 19.94 3.58
C LYS A 103 -9.92 18.48 3.11
N SER A 104 -9.55 17.59 4.04
CA SER A 104 -9.54 16.15 3.78
C SER A 104 -10.96 15.63 3.62
N ALA A 105 -11.17 14.72 2.67
CA ALA A 105 -12.36 13.88 2.69
C ALA A 105 -12.37 12.97 3.93
N GLU A 106 -13.57 12.62 4.38
CA GLU A 106 -13.78 11.65 5.46
C GLU A 106 -13.55 10.22 4.96
N GLY A 107 -13.13 9.31 5.83
CA GLY A 107 -12.93 7.90 5.50
C GLY A 107 -11.66 7.62 4.68
N HIS A 108 -11.75 6.64 3.78
CA HIS A 108 -10.63 6.11 3.00
C HIS A 108 -11.10 5.55 1.64
N PRO A 109 -10.22 5.42 0.63
CA PRO A 109 -10.61 4.90 -0.68
C PRO A 109 -10.72 3.37 -0.76
N LEU A 110 -10.32 2.65 0.30
CA LEU A 110 -10.18 1.20 0.26
C LEU A 110 -11.52 0.47 0.39
N THR A 111 -11.61 -0.68 -0.25
CA THR A 111 -12.70 -1.65 -0.12
C THR A 111 -12.13 -3.01 0.23
N HIS A 112 -12.97 -3.97 0.61
CA HIS A 112 -12.52 -5.33 0.86
C HIS A 112 -11.79 -5.98 -0.34
N LYS A 113 -12.17 -5.62 -1.58
CA LYS A 113 -11.43 -6.03 -2.78
C LYS A 113 -9.99 -5.52 -2.79
N HIS A 114 -9.76 -4.30 -2.29
CA HIS A 114 -8.40 -3.77 -2.16
C HIS A 114 -7.58 -4.57 -1.15
N GLU A 115 -8.15 -4.88 0.01
CA GLU A 115 -7.47 -5.67 1.05
C GLU A 115 -6.99 -7.02 0.50
N ILE A 116 -7.87 -7.77 -0.16
CA ILE A 116 -7.55 -9.06 -0.80
C ILE A 116 -6.42 -8.90 -1.82
N GLU A 117 -6.50 -7.90 -2.71
CA GLU A 117 -5.49 -7.71 -3.75
C GLU A 117 -4.15 -7.20 -3.21
N TYR A 118 -4.15 -6.43 -2.12
CA TYR A 118 -2.92 -6.12 -1.41
C TYR A 118 -2.30 -7.37 -0.79
N ARG A 119 -3.08 -8.20 -0.06
CA ARG A 119 -2.58 -9.47 0.49
C ARG A 119 -2.06 -10.39 -0.62
N ARG A 120 -2.77 -10.51 -1.74
CA ARG A 120 -2.31 -11.24 -2.93
C ARG A 120 -0.96 -10.74 -3.42
N VAL A 121 -0.83 -9.44 -3.68
CA VAL A 121 0.43 -8.87 -4.19
C VAL A 121 1.56 -9.08 -3.18
N LEU A 122 1.30 -8.99 -1.88
CA LEU A 122 2.27 -9.22 -0.82
C LEU A 122 2.71 -10.69 -0.76
N ILE A 123 1.77 -11.65 -0.77
CA ILE A 123 2.05 -13.10 -0.83
C ILE A 123 2.90 -13.43 -2.06
N LEU A 124 2.54 -12.96 -3.25
CA LEU A 124 3.31 -13.20 -4.49
C LEU A 124 4.74 -12.63 -4.43
N LYS A 125 4.95 -11.67 -3.53
CA LYS A 125 6.18 -10.89 -3.39
C LYS A 125 7.13 -11.45 -2.33
N ASN A 126 6.62 -12.11 -1.30
CA ASN A 126 7.37 -12.78 -0.25
C ASN A 126 6.49 -13.82 0.46
N PRO A 127 6.24 -14.98 -0.17
CA PRO A 127 5.27 -15.96 0.35
C PRO A 127 5.67 -16.49 1.74
N GLU A 128 6.96 -16.73 2.00
CA GLU A 128 7.42 -17.25 3.29
C GLU A 128 7.07 -16.36 4.49
N HIS A 129 7.11 -15.04 4.30
CA HIS A 129 6.72 -14.07 5.32
C HIS A 129 5.20 -13.97 5.41
N TYR A 130 4.54 -13.72 4.27
CA TYR A 130 3.13 -13.35 4.26
C TYR A 130 2.17 -14.49 4.56
N LEU A 131 2.54 -15.74 4.25
CA LEU A 131 1.78 -16.91 4.65
C LEU A 131 1.86 -17.19 6.16
N LYS A 132 2.86 -16.66 6.87
CA LYS A 132 2.99 -16.80 8.33
C LYS A 132 2.25 -15.71 9.10
N VAL A 133 2.23 -14.48 8.57
CA VAL A 133 1.69 -13.32 9.30
C VAL A 133 0.21 -13.05 9.03
N PHE A 134 -0.34 -13.50 7.90
CA PHE A 134 -1.76 -13.36 7.63
C PHE A 134 -2.56 -14.50 8.29
N PRO A 135 -3.74 -14.22 8.85
CA PRO A 135 -4.67 -15.25 9.29
C PRO A 135 -4.97 -16.26 8.17
N ILE A 136 -5.08 -17.53 8.54
CA ILE A 136 -5.27 -18.63 7.59
C ILE A 136 -6.47 -18.42 6.66
N GLU A 137 -7.58 -17.90 7.19
CA GLU A 137 -8.78 -17.65 6.40
C GLU A 137 -8.59 -16.53 5.37
N GLU A 138 -7.79 -15.52 5.69
CA GLU A 138 -7.47 -14.44 4.75
C GLU A 138 -6.52 -14.91 3.65
N VAL A 139 -5.64 -15.87 3.96
CA VAL A 139 -4.77 -16.51 2.98
C VAL A 139 -5.58 -17.40 2.04
N ARG A 140 -6.49 -18.22 2.58
CA ARG A 140 -7.40 -19.06 1.79
C ARG A 140 -8.26 -18.20 0.85
N GLU A 141 -8.84 -17.13 1.36
CA GLU A 141 -9.62 -16.19 0.56
C GLU A 141 -8.84 -15.66 -0.65
N VAL A 142 -7.54 -15.33 -0.47
CA VAL A 142 -6.69 -14.90 -1.58
C VAL A 142 -6.53 -15.99 -2.64
N PHE A 143 -6.32 -17.25 -2.24
CA PHE A 143 -6.13 -18.35 -3.18
C PHE A 143 -7.42 -18.81 -3.86
N GLU A 144 -8.55 -18.79 -3.15
CA GLU A 144 -9.86 -19.20 -3.68
C GLU A 144 -10.45 -18.18 -4.65
N ARG A 145 -10.17 -16.88 -4.46
CA ARG A 145 -10.66 -15.83 -5.34
C ARG A 145 -9.73 -15.63 -6.54
N ARG A 146 -10.33 -15.48 -7.72
CA ARG A 146 -9.62 -14.99 -8.91
C ARG A 146 -9.15 -13.54 -8.71
N PRO A 147 -7.96 -13.17 -9.21
CA PRO A 147 -7.46 -11.81 -9.08
C PRO A 147 -8.39 -10.81 -9.79
N VAL A 148 -8.64 -9.68 -9.14
CA VAL A 148 -9.39 -8.55 -9.73
C VAL A 148 -8.44 -7.39 -10.01
N MET A 149 -8.45 -6.85 -11.23
CA MET A 149 -7.55 -5.75 -11.58
C MET A 149 -7.91 -4.49 -10.79
N ILE A 150 -6.94 -3.98 -10.04
CA ILE A 150 -6.96 -2.67 -9.40
C ILE A 150 -5.74 -1.89 -9.89
N SER A 151 -6.02 -0.81 -10.62
CA SER A 151 -4.98 0.03 -11.21
C SER A 151 -4.08 0.63 -10.11
N GLY A 152 -2.76 0.57 -10.30
CA GLY A 152 -1.78 0.97 -9.29
C GLY A 152 -1.54 -0.01 -8.14
N VAL A 153 -2.29 -1.13 -8.07
CA VAL A 153 -2.07 -2.19 -7.07
C VAL A 153 -1.47 -3.43 -7.71
N ASN A 154 -2.16 -4.04 -8.68
CA ASN A 154 -1.81 -5.37 -9.19
C ASN A 154 -1.84 -5.47 -10.72
N SER A 155 -1.89 -4.35 -11.44
CA SER A 155 -1.93 -4.34 -12.92
C SER A 155 -0.84 -5.17 -13.62
N TRP A 156 0.29 -5.46 -12.96
CA TRP A 156 1.35 -6.32 -13.50
C TRP A 156 0.91 -7.79 -13.63
N ILE A 157 0.00 -8.26 -12.77
CA ILE A 157 -0.56 -9.62 -12.79
C ILE A 157 -1.23 -9.89 -14.15
N PHE A 158 -1.95 -8.89 -14.65
CA PHE A 158 -2.72 -8.98 -15.90
C PHE A 158 -1.88 -8.66 -17.14
N ARG A 159 -0.81 -7.86 -16.99
CA ARG A 159 0.08 -7.48 -18.09
C ARG A 159 1.18 -8.51 -18.36
N ASN A 160 1.51 -9.34 -17.38
CA ASN A 160 2.55 -10.35 -17.50
C ASN A 160 2.11 -11.67 -16.87
N LYS A 161 1.34 -12.45 -17.63
CA LYS A 161 0.79 -13.74 -17.21
C LYS A 161 1.87 -14.72 -16.75
N LYS A 162 2.99 -14.81 -17.47
CA LYS A 162 4.11 -15.71 -17.13
C LYS A 162 4.73 -15.36 -15.76
N LEU A 163 4.96 -14.07 -15.51
CA LEU A 163 5.48 -13.62 -14.21
C LEU A 163 4.50 -13.91 -13.08
N TYR A 164 3.20 -13.73 -13.33
CA TYR A 164 2.17 -14.06 -12.36
C TYR A 164 2.12 -15.56 -12.05
N GLU A 165 2.09 -16.41 -13.06
CA GLU A 165 2.05 -17.87 -12.89
C GLU A 165 3.27 -18.39 -12.14
N LEU A 166 4.46 -17.85 -12.43
CA LEU A 166 5.69 -18.18 -11.69
C LEU A 166 5.59 -17.79 -10.21
N ALA A 167 5.14 -16.56 -9.92
CA ALA A 167 5.01 -16.06 -8.55
C ALA A 167 3.91 -16.83 -7.78
N LEU A 168 2.80 -17.16 -8.43
CA LEU A 168 1.71 -17.94 -7.86
C LEU A 168 2.14 -19.37 -7.58
N GLY A 169 2.81 -20.03 -8.52
CA GLY A 169 3.34 -21.38 -8.33
C GLY A 169 4.31 -21.47 -7.16
N ASN A 170 5.20 -20.48 -7.01
CA ASN A 170 6.07 -20.39 -5.84
C ASN A 170 5.29 -20.24 -4.53
N ALA A 171 4.29 -19.35 -4.50
CA ALA A 171 3.46 -19.14 -3.31
C ALA A 171 2.65 -20.39 -2.92
N LEU A 172 2.06 -21.08 -3.91
CA LEU A 172 1.32 -22.33 -3.68
C LEU A 172 2.24 -23.44 -3.16
N ASN A 173 3.42 -23.63 -3.75
CA ASN A 173 4.38 -24.63 -3.30
C ASN A 173 4.77 -24.44 -1.82
N ILE A 174 4.94 -23.18 -1.38
CA ILE A 174 5.24 -22.87 0.02
C ILE A 174 4.02 -23.10 0.90
N ALA A 175 2.83 -22.69 0.45
CA ALA A 175 1.59 -22.90 1.18
C ALA A 175 1.30 -24.39 1.44
N VAL A 176 1.54 -25.27 0.44
CA VAL A 176 1.42 -26.73 0.59
C VAL A 176 2.41 -27.26 1.63
N ARG A 177 3.67 -26.84 1.58
CA ARG A 177 4.70 -27.25 2.57
C ARG A 177 4.36 -26.82 3.99
N MET A 178 3.60 -25.73 4.14
CA MET A 178 3.14 -25.22 5.43
C MET A 178 1.79 -25.81 5.89
N GLY A 179 1.14 -26.67 5.08
CA GLY A 179 -0.16 -27.24 5.40
C GLY A 179 -1.31 -26.23 5.36
N ILE A 180 -1.17 -25.15 4.59
CA ILE A 180 -2.17 -24.07 4.46
C ILE A 180 -3.22 -24.41 3.40
N VAL A 181 -2.75 -24.98 2.28
CA VAL A 181 -3.54 -25.48 1.15
C VAL A 181 -3.20 -26.94 0.87
#